data_AF-A0A940VKD2-F1
#
_entry.id   AF-A0A940VKD2-F1
#
_cell.length_a   1.000
_cell.length_b   1.000
_cell.length_c   1.000
_cell.angle_alpha   90.00
_cell.angle_beta   90.00
_cell.angle_gamma   90.00
#
_symmetry.space_group_name_H-M   'P 1'
#
loop_
_entity.id
_entity.type
_entity.pdbx_description
1 polymer ?
#
loop_
_entity_poly.entity_id
_entity_poly.type
_entity_poly.pdbx_seq_one_letter_code
_entity_poly.pdbx_strand_id
1 'polypeptide(L)'
;MRRFGNRALLAPILLAFVIFSPPQGACAIEGDGPQTLHFPEPALLKPNVSFWKQIYTAYGVGDFVLHDRERLAVIYAVVRVADTTDPTRAADLAKPEVQRLRAKYQDILLALAAGVSPEELGPEGRMLWQAWACPCAPEELRRAAGKIRVQQGLREKVVEGMQRAQALLPHIFGILQEHDVPVELAALPLVESTFNANAHSKAGAVGLWQFIRSTGKQYLTITRGRDDRRDPLLATKAAARLLRHNYEALGSWPLAIVAYNHGREGILTAGHRRPVRRPPLWLCLQELLCRVPRRPEGRPALPHRPGSAPRGAHSSATRGERRALRPPPTGRRTRPSGVPGSSGGRGYRAAHRRFPAARGTGTRKTGGKRGSDA
;
A
#
# COMPACT_ATOMS: atom_id res chain seq x y z
N MET A 1 -12.37 -46.08 -48.81
CA MET A 1 -11.51 -45.37 -47.84
C MET A 1 -12.20 -44.09 -47.38
N ARG A 2 -12.29 -43.91 -46.06
CA ARG A 2 -12.51 -42.68 -45.26
C ARG A 2 -13.77 -41.83 -45.49
N ARG A 3 -14.79 -42.10 -44.64
CA ARG A 3 -15.77 -41.10 -44.17
C ARG A 3 -15.05 -40.09 -43.27
N PHE A 4 -15.06 -38.80 -43.61
CA PHE A 4 -14.70 -37.73 -42.69
C PHE A 4 -15.98 -37.17 -42.08
N GLY A 5 -16.16 -37.39 -40.77
CA GLY A 5 -17.26 -36.85 -40.00
C GLY A 5 -17.03 -35.37 -39.68
N ASN A 6 -18.00 -34.53 -40.03
CA ASN A 6 -18.11 -33.17 -39.52
C ASN A 6 -18.42 -33.22 -38.01
N ARG A 7 -17.42 -32.99 -37.17
CA ARG A 7 -17.63 -32.53 -35.80
C ARG A 7 -17.48 -31.01 -35.79
N ALA A 8 -18.61 -30.31 -35.86
CA ALA A 8 -18.67 -28.90 -35.52
C ALA A 8 -18.28 -28.74 -34.05
N LEU A 9 -17.10 -28.20 -33.79
CA LEU A 9 -16.70 -27.72 -32.48
C LEU A 9 -17.45 -26.43 -32.22
N LEU A 10 -18.56 -26.51 -31.46
CA LEU A 10 -19.20 -25.34 -30.85
C LEU A 10 -18.23 -24.78 -29.80
N ALA A 11 -17.48 -23.73 -30.17
CA ALA A 11 -16.78 -22.90 -29.21
C ALA A 11 -17.81 -22.14 -28.36
N PRO A 12 -17.66 -22.06 -27.03
CA PRO A 12 -18.57 -21.28 -26.21
C PRO A 12 -18.37 -19.80 -26.57
N ILE A 13 -19.42 -19.19 -27.10
CA ILE A 13 -19.49 -17.74 -27.35
C ILE A 13 -19.48 -17.07 -25.97
N LEU A 14 -18.34 -16.51 -25.59
CA LEU A 14 -18.16 -15.72 -24.39
C LEU A 14 -18.86 -14.36 -24.64
N LEU A 15 -20.15 -14.31 -24.33
CA LEU A 15 -20.99 -13.13 -24.52
C LEU A 15 -20.58 -12.07 -23.49
N ALA A 16 -19.59 -11.24 -23.83
CA ALA A 16 -19.18 -10.09 -23.05
C ALA A 16 -20.28 -9.02 -23.14
N PHE A 17 -21.22 -9.04 -22.20
CA PHE A 17 -22.13 -7.91 -22.03
C PHE A 17 -21.34 -6.70 -21.52
N VAL A 18 -21.23 -5.66 -22.34
CA VAL A 18 -20.91 -4.31 -21.88
C VAL A 18 -22.17 -3.77 -21.20
N ILE A 19 -22.43 -4.20 -19.96
CA ILE A 19 -23.48 -3.60 -19.14
C ILE A 19 -22.91 -2.29 -18.59
N PHE A 20 -23.29 -1.18 -19.22
CA PHE A 20 -23.21 0.14 -18.59
C PHE A 20 -24.30 0.21 -17.51
N SER A 21 -24.13 -0.58 -16.45
CA SER A 21 -24.91 -0.40 -15.24
C SER A 21 -24.13 0.60 -14.39
N PRO A 22 -24.63 1.83 -14.16
CA PRO A 22 -24.29 2.49 -12.91
C PRO A 22 -24.57 1.48 -11.78
N PRO A 23 -23.75 1.39 -10.73
CA PRO A 23 -24.03 0.48 -9.62
C PRO A 23 -25.42 0.80 -9.06
N GLN A 24 -26.42 0.02 -9.46
CA GLN A 24 -27.77 0.13 -8.93
C GLN A 24 -27.71 -0.39 -7.50
N GLY A 25 -28.02 0.49 -6.55
CA GLY A 25 -28.25 0.14 -5.16
C GLY A 25 -27.00 -0.08 -4.31
N ALA A 26 -25.99 0.79 -4.38
CA ALA A 26 -25.34 1.15 -3.12
C ALA A 26 -26.37 1.96 -2.34
N CYS A 27 -26.80 1.48 -1.17
CA CYS A 27 -27.56 2.31 -0.24
C CYS A 27 -26.90 3.68 -0.19
N ALA A 28 -27.68 4.72 -0.51
CA ALA A 28 -27.31 6.08 -0.20
C ALA A 28 -27.16 6.16 1.33
N ILE A 29 -25.95 5.92 1.82
CA ILE A 29 -25.50 6.52 3.06
C ILE A 29 -25.12 7.94 2.63
N GLU A 30 -26.12 8.80 2.47
CA GLU A 30 -25.89 10.23 2.62
C GLU A 30 -25.51 10.43 4.08
N GLY A 31 -24.21 10.62 4.29
CA GLY A 31 -23.62 10.83 5.59
C GLY A 31 -22.12 10.85 5.40
N ASP A 32 -21.51 12.02 5.58
CA ASP A 32 -20.09 12.12 5.84
C ASP A 32 -19.78 11.14 6.98
N GLY A 33 -19.16 10.00 6.65
CA GLY A 33 -18.70 9.04 7.65
C GLY A 33 -17.85 9.77 8.70
N PRO A 34 -17.82 9.30 9.95
CA PRO A 34 -17.22 10.05 11.05
C PRO A 34 -15.76 10.40 10.73
N GLN A 35 -15.50 11.65 10.36
CA GLN A 35 -14.14 12.12 10.13
C GLN A 35 -13.37 11.94 11.44
N THR A 36 -12.28 11.18 11.40
CA THR A 36 -11.45 11.01 12.60
C THR A 36 -10.54 12.21 12.73
N LEU A 37 -10.42 12.72 13.97
CA LEU A 37 -9.56 13.86 14.31
C LEU A 37 -8.13 13.69 13.75
N HIS A 38 -7.64 12.45 13.72
CA HIS A 38 -6.29 12.11 13.29
C HIS A 38 -6.09 12.14 11.77
N PHE A 39 -7.17 11.99 11.02
CA PHE A 39 -7.09 11.73 9.60
C PHE A 39 -8.24 12.37 8.81
N PRO A 40 -8.15 13.69 8.56
CA PRO A 40 -9.13 14.38 7.74
C PRO A 40 -9.08 13.88 6.28
N GLU A 41 -10.21 14.02 5.57
CA GLU A 41 -10.31 13.75 4.13
C GLU A 41 -10.33 15.08 3.35
N PRO A 42 -9.18 15.55 2.82
CA PRO A 42 -9.16 16.75 1.99
C PRO A 42 -10.03 16.58 0.76
N ALA A 43 -10.75 17.63 0.35
CA ALA A 43 -11.60 17.61 -0.86
C ALA A 43 -10.86 17.10 -2.11
N LEU A 44 -9.57 17.45 -2.24
CA LEU A 44 -8.71 17.01 -3.35
C LEU A 44 -8.48 15.49 -3.41
N LEU A 45 -8.62 14.78 -2.29
CA LEU A 45 -8.43 13.34 -2.21
C LEU A 45 -9.74 12.55 -2.30
N LYS A 46 -10.90 13.18 -2.10
CA LYS A 46 -12.22 12.52 -2.15
C LYS A 46 -12.42 11.61 -3.37
N PRO A 47 -12.08 12.03 -4.61
CA PRO A 47 -12.27 11.17 -5.77
C PRO A 47 -11.36 9.94 -5.74
N ASN A 48 -10.12 10.09 -5.26
CA ASN A 48 -9.18 8.99 -5.13
C ASN A 48 -9.62 8.02 -4.03
N VAL A 49 -10.10 8.53 -2.90
CA VAL A 49 -10.63 7.74 -1.80
C VAL A 49 -11.84 6.92 -2.25
N SER A 50 -12.78 7.56 -2.93
CA SER A 50 -13.97 6.90 -3.48
C SER A 50 -13.60 5.75 -4.41
N PHE A 51 -12.65 5.96 -5.33
CA PHE A 51 -12.15 4.90 -6.21
C PHE A 51 -11.63 3.70 -5.41
N TRP A 52 -10.72 3.92 -4.45
CA TRP A 52 -10.15 2.82 -3.69
C TRP A 52 -11.17 2.14 -2.78
N LYS A 53 -12.11 2.89 -2.19
CA LYS A 53 -13.23 2.31 -1.42
C LYS A 53 -13.99 1.31 -2.29
N GLN A 54 -14.34 1.67 -3.52
CA GLN A 54 -15.00 0.75 -4.44
C GLN A 54 -14.13 -0.48 -4.78
N ILE A 55 -12.83 -0.31 -5.03
CA ILE A 55 -11.91 -1.46 -5.26
C ILE A 55 -11.90 -2.43 -4.07
N TYR A 56 -11.96 -1.91 -2.85
CA TYR A 56 -11.89 -2.71 -1.63
C TYR A 56 -13.24 -3.30 -1.19
N THR A 57 -14.37 -2.69 -1.55
CA THR A 57 -15.67 -3.08 -0.97
C THR A 57 -16.70 -3.49 -2.02
N ALA A 58 -16.64 -2.95 -3.24
CA ALA A 58 -17.65 -3.17 -4.27
C ALA A 58 -17.16 -4.16 -5.34
N TYR A 59 -15.98 -3.90 -5.90
CA TYR A 59 -15.42 -4.70 -6.99
C TYR A 59 -14.77 -5.98 -6.46
N GLY A 60 -15.20 -7.11 -7.01
CA GLY A 60 -14.69 -8.43 -6.67
C GLY A 60 -13.54 -8.90 -7.56
N VAL A 61 -13.07 -10.11 -7.30
CA VAL A 61 -11.96 -10.76 -8.00
C VAL A 61 -12.15 -10.88 -9.52
N GLY A 62 -13.40 -10.96 -9.98
CA GLY A 62 -13.76 -10.99 -11.40
C GLY A 62 -13.93 -9.62 -12.06
N ASP A 63 -13.83 -8.53 -11.31
CA ASP A 63 -13.98 -7.16 -11.82
C ASP A 63 -12.62 -6.52 -12.12
N PHE A 64 -12.47 -5.97 -13.32
CA PHE A 64 -11.26 -5.29 -13.79
C PHE A 64 -11.60 -3.89 -14.25
N VAL A 65 -11.22 -2.90 -13.43
CA VAL A 65 -11.53 -1.49 -13.63
C VAL A 65 -10.43 -0.84 -14.45
N LEU A 66 -10.74 -0.41 -15.68
CA LEU A 66 -9.88 0.43 -16.51
C LEU A 66 -10.03 1.88 -16.07
N HIS A 67 -8.96 2.52 -15.63
CA HIS A 67 -9.00 3.88 -15.08
C HIS A 67 -7.77 4.70 -15.46
N ASP A 68 -7.86 6.02 -15.33
CA ASP A 68 -6.70 6.90 -15.51
C ASP A 68 -5.75 6.80 -14.30
N ARG A 69 -4.44 6.77 -14.56
CA ARG A 69 -3.42 6.64 -13.51
C ARG A 69 -3.39 7.81 -12.54
N GLU A 70 -3.67 9.02 -13.01
CA GLU A 70 -3.50 10.27 -12.25
C GLU A 70 -4.85 10.81 -11.75
N ARG A 71 -5.90 10.66 -12.56
CA ARG A 71 -7.28 11.00 -12.19
C ARG A 71 -8.09 9.72 -11.96
N LEU A 72 -7.99 9.13 -10.76
CA LEU A 72 -8.60 7.83 -10.47
C LEU A 72 -10.13 7.79 -10.64
N ALA A 73 -10.80 8.95 -10.55
CA ALA A 73 -12.23 9.05 -10.80
C ALA A 73 -12.63 8.89 -12.28
N VAL A 74 -11.68 9.02 -13.21
CA VAL A 74 -11.90 8.73 -14.63
C VAL A 74 -11.80 7.22 -14.82
N ILE A 75 -12.95 6.55 -14.81
CA ILE A 75 -13.10 5.13 -15.13
C ILE A 75 -13.54 5.01 -16.60
N TYR A 76 -12.72 4.34 -17.40
CA TYR A 76 -12.98 4.13 -18.82
C TYR A 76 -13.98 2.98 -19.03
N ALA A 77 -13.80 1.87 -18.31
CA ALA A 77 -14.68 0.70 -18.38
C ALA A 77 -14.44 -0.24 -17.21
N VAL A 78 -15.37 -1.16 -17.00
CA VAL A 78 -15.22 -2.30 -16.09
C VAL A 78 -15.46 -3.58 -16.88
N VAL A 79 -14.45 -4.45 -16.92
CA VAL A 79 -14.58 -5.80 -17.47
C VAL A 79 -14.97 -6.74 -16.34
N ARG A 80 -16.00 -7.55 -16.57
CA ARG A 80 -16.48 -8.53 -15.58
C ARG A 80 -16.31 -9.93 -16.12
N VAL A 81 -15.68 -10.78 -15.32
CA VAL A 81 -15.53 -12.21 -15.56
C VAL A 81 -16.33 -12.95 -14.51
N ALA A 82 -17.28 -13.76 -14.96
CA ALA A 82 -18.04 -14.65 -14.10
C ALA A 82 -17.27 -15.96 -13.82
N ASP A 83 -17.78 -16.75 -12.87
CA ASP A 83 -17.42 -18.16 -12.70
C ASP A 83 -15.97 -18.47 -12.29
N THR A 84 -15.33 -17.54 -11.56
CA THR A 84 -14.06 -17.86 -10.90
C THR A 84 -13.86 -17.04 -9.63
N THR A 85 -13.28 -17.69 -8.62
CA THR A 85 -12.78 -17.05 -7.39
C THR A 85 -11.25 -16.94 -7.37
N ASP A 86 -10.57 -17.48 -8.40
CA ASP A 86 -9.12 -17.44 -8.53
C ASP A 86 -8.70 -16.15 -9.25
N PRO A 87 -7.89 -15.28 -8.60
CA PRO A 87 -7.52 -13.99 -9.16
C PRO A 87 -6.66 -14.08 -10.41
N THR A 88 -5.83 -15.13 -10.54
CA THR A 88 -4.96 -15.35 -11.70
C THR A 88 -5.79 -15.80 -12.89
N ARG A 89 -6.67 -16.78 -12.69
CA ARG A 89 -7.59 -17.25 -13.72
C ARG A 89 -8.52 -16.14 -14.20
N ALA A 90 -9.08 -15.35 -13.27
CA ALA A 90 -9.89 -14.18 -13.60
C ALA A 90 -9.13 -13.22 -14.51
N ALA A 91 -7.85 -12.94 -14.19
CA ALA A 91 -7.02 -12.03 -14.97
C ALA A 91 -6.72 -12.56 -16.37
N ASP A 92 -6.43 -13.87 -16.49
CA ASP A 92 -6.20 -14.51 -17.79
C ASP A 92 -7.45 -14.45 -18.68
N LEU A 93 -8.64 -14.69 -18.12
CA LEU A 93 -9.91 -14.61 -18.83
C LEU A 93 -10.28 -13.17 -19.24
N ALA A 94 -9.99 -12.17 -18.39
CA ALA A 94 -10.28 -10.77 -18.68
C ALA A 94 -9.34 -10.14 -19.71
N LYS A 95 -8.13 -10.70 -19.86
CA LYS A 95 -7.03 -10.09 -20.60
C LYS A 95 -7.37 -9.68 -22.04
N PRO A 96 -8.05 -10.49 -22.88
CA PRO A 96 -8.36 -10.10 -24.26
C PRO A 96 -9.26 -8.85 -24.31
N GLU A 97 -10.31 -8.84 -23.49
CA GLU A 97 -11.28 -7.74 -23.45
C GLU A 97 -10.67 -6.46 -22.86
N VAL A 98 -9.86 -6.60 -21.81
CA VAL A 98 -9.10 -5.48 -21.24
C VAL A 98 -8.17 -4.85 -22.27
N GLN A 99 -7.49 -5.66 -23.10
CA GLN A 99 -6.61 -5.16 -24.16
C GLN A 99 -7.41 -4.42 -25.25
N ARG A 100 -8.54 -4.99 -25.68
CA ARG A 100 -9.44 -4.38 -26.67
C ARG A 100 -9.95 -3.02 -26.20
N LEU A 101 -10.48 -2.94 -24.98
CA LEU A 101 -11.02 -1.70 -24.42
C LEU A 101 -9.91 -0.67 -24.18
N ARG A 102 -8.73 -1.11 -23.73
CA ARG A 102 -7.60 -0.20 -23.57
C ARG A 102 -7.22 0.47 -24.90
N ALA A 103 -7.10 -0.30 -25.99
CA ALA A 103 -6.81 0.24 -27.30
C ALA A 103 -7.92 1.23 -27.75
N LYS A 104 -9.18 0.81 -27.64
CA LYS A 104 -10.35 1.68 -27.95
C LYS A 104 -10.27 3.04 -27.25
N TYR A 105 -10.06 3.06 -25.93
CA TYR A 105 -10.02 4.33 -25.20
C TYR A 105 -8.75 5.14 -25.42
N GLN A 106 -7.63 4.49 -25.78
CA GLN A 106 -6.45 5.19 -26.25
C GLN A 106 -6.74 5.96 -27.54
N ASP A 107 -7.39 5.31 -28.50
CA ASP A 107 -7.72 5.92 -29.79
C ASP A 107 -8.70 7.09 -29.62
N ILE A 108 -9.75 6.93 -28.79
CA ILE A 108 -10.70 8.01 -28.49
C ILE A 108 -10.01 9.22 -27.85
N LEU A 109 -9.13 9.00 -26.85
CA LEU A 109 -8.39 10.09 -26.19
C LEU A 109 -7.46 10.82 -27.17
N LEU A 110 -6.80 10.08 -28.07
CA LEU A 110 -5.93 10.66 -29.08
C LEU A 110 -6.72 11.43 -30.14
N ALA A 111 -7.89 10.95 -30.55
CA ALA A 111 -8.79 11.64 -31.47
C ALA A 111 -9.32 12.95 -30.87
N LEU A 112 -9.80 12.92 -29.62
CA LEU A 112 -10.19 14.14 -28.89
C LEU A 112 -9.02 15.13 -28.79
N ALA A 113 -7.81 14.64 -28.52
CA ALA A 113 -6.61 15.49 -28.49
C ALA A 113 -6.18 16.03 -29.86
N ALA A 114 -6.67 15.45 -30.96
CA ALA A 114 -6.46 15.92 -32.32
C ALA A 114 -7.57 16.90 -32.77
N GLY A 115 -8.58 17.14 -31.95
CA GLY A 115 -9.68 18.07 -32.23
C GLY A 115 -10.91 17.43 -32.86
N VAL A 116 -11.00 16.09 -32.92
CA VAL A 116 -12.23 15.41 -33.34
C VAL A 116 -13.33 15.69 -32.32
N SER A 117 -14.53 16.04 -32.78
CA SER A 117 -15.64 16.38 -31.89
C SER A 117 -16.09 15.16 -31.07
N PRO A 118 -16.52 15.34 -29.81
CA PRO A 118 -17.03 14.23 -29.01
C PRO A 118 -18.30 13.60 -29.61
N GLU A 119 -19.07 14.34 -30.41
CA GLU A 119 -20.24 13.85 -31.13
C GLU A 119 -19.87 12.81 -32.19
N GLU A 120 -18.83 13.06 -32.97
CA GLU A 120 -18.30 12.15 -34.00
C GLU A 120 -17.76 10.84 -33.40
N LEU A 121 -17.23 10.90 -32.18
CA LEU A 121 -16.69 9.76 -31.45
C LEU A 121 -17.76 8.95 -30.70
N GLY A 122 -19.03 9.29 -30.87
CA GLY A 122 -20.15 8.55 -30.30
C GLY A 122 -20.33 8.70 -28.78
N PRO A 123 -21.11 7.80 -28.16
CA PRO A 123 -21.41 7.87 -26.72
C PRO A 123 -20.15 7.89 -25.84
N GLU A 124 -19.14 7.11 -26.18
CA GLU A 124 -17.89 7.02 -25.43
C GLU A 124 -17.03 8.29 -25.56
N GLY A 125 -17.04 8.93 -26.74
CA GLY A 125 -16.43 10.23 -26.96
C GLY A 125 -17.04 11.31 -26.07
N ARG A 126 -18.38 11.40 -26.05
CA ARG A 126 -19.13 12.32 -25.17
C ARG A 126 -18.89 12.05 -23.69
N MET A 127 -18.91 10.78 -23.29
CA MET A 127 -18.62 10.37 -21.92
C MET A 127 -17.22 10.82 -21.49
N LEU A 128 -16.19 10.60 -22.31
CA LEU A 128 -14.84 11.02 -21.96
C LEU A 128 -14.68 12.53 -21.96
N TRP A 129 -15.29 13.24 -22.89
CA TRP A 129 -15.31 14.70 -22.88
C TRP A 129 -15.85 15.28 -21.57
N GLN A 130 -16.95 14.72 -21.07
CA GLN A 130 -17.53 15.09 -19.78
C GLN A 130 -16.66 14.67 -18.60
N ALA A 131 -16.14 13.44 -18.61
CA ALA A 131 -15.30 12.91 -17.52
C ALA A 131 -14.00 13.71 -17.32
N TRP A 132 -13.47 14.28 -18.40
CA TRP A 132 -12.30 15.16 -18.38
C TRP A 132 -12.65 16.64 -18.16
N ALA A 133 -13.94 16.96 -17.98
CA ALA A 133 -14.48 18.32 -17.76
C ALA A 133 -13.95 19.34 -18.79
N CYS A 134 -13.97 18.97 -20.07
CA CYS A 134 -13.39 19.77 -21.14
C CYS A 134 -14.17 21.10 -21.38
N PRO A 135 -13.53 22.18 -21.88
CA PRO A 135 -12.29 22.18 -22.70
C PRO A 135 -11.04 21.86 -21.87
N CYS A 136 -10.41 20.74 -22.21
CA CYS A 136 -9.21 20.19 -21.57
C CYS A 136 -8.01 20.38 -22.50
N ALA A 137 -6.80 20.52 -21.94
CA ALA A 137 -5.61 20.71 -22.78
C ALA A 137 -5.34 19.45 -23.63
N PRO A 138 -5.14 19.56 -24.96
CA PRO A 138 -4.84 18.41 -25.81
C PRO A 138 -3.66 17.56 -25.32
N GLU A 139 -2.64 18.18 -24.74
CA GLU A 139 -1.49 17.48 -24.15
C GLU A 139 -1.88 16.61 -22.96
N GLU A 140 -2.92 16.99 -22.21
CA GLU A 140 -3.42 16.19 -21.09
C GLU A 140 -4.07 14.90 -21.59
N LEU A 141 -4.91 14.97 -22.62
CA LEU A 141 -5.53 13.81 -23.25
C LEU A 141 -4.49 12.86 -23.89
N ARG A 142 -3.46 13.41 -24.56
CA ARG A 142 -2.33 12.60 -25.08
C ARG A 142 -1.60 11.87 -23.95
N ARG A 143 -1.37 12.53 -22.81
CA ARG A 143 -0.77 11.89 -21.62
C ARG A 143 -1.70 10.81 -21.05
N ALA A 144 -3.00 11.06 -21.00
CA ALA A 144 -4.00 10.13 -20.49
C ALA A 144 -4.04 8.82 -21.28
N ALA A 145 -3.94 8.89 -22.61
CA ALA A 145 -3.89 7.71 -23.49
C ALA A 145 -2.71 6.77 -23.11
N GLY A 146 -1.55 7.35 -22.76
CA GLY A 146 -0.40 6.59 -22.27
C GLY A 146 -0.51 6.07 -20.82
N LYS A 147 -1.55 6.49 -20.08
CA LYS A 147 -1.70 6.31 -18.64
C LYS A 147 -2.90 5.47 -18.21
N ILE A 148 -3.63 4.85 -19.15
CA ILE A 148 -4.69 3.88 -18.80
C ILE A 148 -4.09 2.70 -18.01
N ARG A 149 -4.66 2.43 -16.84
CA ARG A 149 -4.32 1.32 -15.94
C ARG A 149 -5.53 0.42 -15.71
N VAL A 150 -5.25 -0.76 -15.19
CA VAL A 150 -6.24 -1.77 -14.85
C VAL A 150 -6.07 -2.12 -13.39
N GLN A 151 -7.14 -2.04 -12.62
CA GLN A 151 -7.17 -2.44 -11.22
C GLN A 151 -8.19 -3.58 -11.03
N GLN A 152 -7.71 -4.72 -10.57
CA GLN A 152 -8.58 -5.83 -10.17
C GLN A 152 -9.25 -5.51 -8.84
N GLY A 153 -10.51 -5.90 -8.68
CA GLY A 153 -11.24 -5.79 -7.43
C GLY A 153 -10.62 -6.63 -6.30
N LEU A 154 -10.79 -6.17 -5.07
CA LEU A 154 -10.17 -6.74 -3.87
C LEU A 154 -11.18 -7.08 -2.78
N ARG A 155 -12.49 -6.98 -3.05
CA ARG A 155 -13.55 -7.24 -2.07
C ARG A 155 -13.40 -8.56 -1.31
N GLU A 156 -13.19 -9.67 -2.02
CA GLU A 156 -13.07 -10.99 -1.38
C GLU A 156 -11.83 -11.07 -0.49
N LYS A 157 -10.70 -10.47 -0.91
CA LYS A 157 -9.49 -10.38 -0.08
C LYS A 157 -9.74 -9.57 1.18
N VAL A 158 -10.47 -8.46 1.07
CA VAL A 158 -10.84 -7.64 2.23
C VAL A 158 -11.70 -8.45 3.20
N VAL A 159 -12.72 -9.16 2.71
CA VAL A 159 -13.58 -10.02 3.53
C VAL A 159 -12.75 -11.10 4.25
N GLU A 160 -11.88 -11.81 3.53
CA GLU A 160 -10.99 -12.83 4.10
C GLU A 160 -10.05 -12.25 5.16
N GLY A 161 -9.48 -11.06 4.91
CA GLY A 161 -8.64 -10.37 5.87
C GLY A 161 -9.38 -9.96 7.13
N MET A 162 -10.63 -9.49 7.00
CA MET A 162 -11.46 -9.13 8.14
C MET A 162 -11.84 -10.35 9.00
N GLN A 163 -12.05 -11.51 8.39
CA GLN A 163 -12.25 -12.77 9.12
C GLN A 163 -11.01 -13.12 9.96
N ARG A 164 -9.80 -13.00 9.38
CA ARG A 164 -8.54 -13.19 10.14
C ARG A 164 -8.33 -12.15 11.23
N ALA A 165 -8.76 -10.91 10.98
CA ALA A 165 -8.58 -9.79 11.91
C ALA A 165 -9.40 -9.94 13.19
N GLN A 166 -10.54 -10.63 13.15
CA GLN A 166 -11.54 -10.64 14.22
C GLN A 166 -10.95 -10.92 15.62
N ALA A 167 -10.10 -11.94 15.75
CA ALA A 167 -9.47 -12.30 17.02
C ALA A 167 -8.29 -11.39 17.40
N LEU A 168 -7.65 -10.74 16.43
CA LEU A 168 -6.45 -9.93 16.65
C LEU A 168 -6.75 -8.47 16.98
N LEU A 169 -7.84 -7.92 16.43
CA LEU A 169 -8.17 -6.49 16.54
C LEU A 169 -8.24 -5.97 17.98
N PRO A 170 -8.86 -6.66 18.97
CA PRO A 170 -8.87 -6.17 20.35
C PRO A 170 -7.46 -5.99 20.93
N HIS A 171 -6.54 -6.91 20.64
CA HIS A 171 -5.15 -6.81 21.07
C HIS A 171 -4.41 -5.70 20.32
N ILE A 172 -4.66 -5.56 19.02
CA ILE A 172 -4.05 -4.51 18.21
C ILE A 172 -4.49 -3.13 18.72
N PHE A 173 -5.78 -2.93 18.97
CA PHE A 173 -6.29 -1.67 19.51
C PHE A 173 -5.64 -1.32 20.84
N GLY A 174 -5.59 -2.27 21.80
CA GLY A 174 -4.94 -2.05 23.09
C GLY A 174 -3.47 -1.64 22.93
N ILE A 175 -2.71 -2.33 22.08
CA ILE A 175 -1.29 -2.00 21.84
C ILE A 175 -1.12 -0.62 21.19
N LEU A 176 -1.98 -0.25 20.23
CA LEU A 176 -1.91 1.07 19.59
C LEU A 176 -2.23 2.18 20.60
N GLN A 177 -3.26 2.00 21.44
CA GLN A 177 -3.60 2.93 22.52
C GLN A 177 -2.46 3.07 23.54
N GLU A 178 -1.85 1.96 23.96
CA GLU A 178 -0.69 1.96 24.87
C GLU A 178 0.51 2.78 24.36
N HIS A 179 0.61 3.00 23.04
CA HIS A 179 1.72 3.71 22.40
C HIS A 179 1.30 5.09 21.86
N ASP A 180 0.14 5.60 22.25
CA ASP A 180 -0.44 6.86 21.75
C ASP A 180 -0.48 6.89 20.21
N VAL A 181 -0.90 5.77 19.61
CA VAL A 181 -1.10 5.59 18.17
C VAL A 181 -2.61 5.49 17.88
N PRO A 182 -3.13 6.23 16.89
CA PRO A 182 -4.53 6.15 16.48
C PRO A 182 -4.95 4.71 16.17
N VAL A 183 -6.02 4.25 16.81
CA VAL A 183 -6.55 2.88 16.65
C VAL A 183 -7.00 2.58 15.22
N GLU A 184 -7.32 3.62 14.45
CA GLU A 184 -7.63 3.54 13.03
C GLU A 184 -6.47 2.94 12.21
N LEU A 185 -5.22 3.06 12.69
CA LEU A 185 -4.05 2.45 12.05
C LEU A 185 -4.02 0.92 12.18
N ALA A 186 -4.91 0.31 12.96
CA ALA A 186 -5.16 -1.13 12.92
C ALA A 186 -5.67 -1.60 11.55
N ALA A 187 -6.05 -0.69 10.65
CA ALA A 187 -6.37 -0.98 9.26
C ALA A 187 -5.15 -1.40 8.42
N LEU A 188 -3.94 -0.96 8.78
CA LEU A 188 -2.73 -1.17 7.95
C LEU A 188 -2.43 -2.65 7.66
N PRO A 189 -2.52 -3.59 8.62
CA PRO A 189 -2.33 -5.01 8.33
C PRO A 189 -3.20 -5.59 7.21
N LEU A 190 -4.40 -5.04 6.98
CA LEU A 190 -5.25 -5.50 5.88
C LEU A 190 -4.59 -5.28 4.52
N VAL A 191 -3.91 -4.15 4.39
CA VAL A 191 -3.31 -3.66 3.14
C VAL A 191 -1.97 -4.31 2.90
N GLU A 192 -1.23 -4.53 3.98
CA GLU A 192 0.11 -5.06 3.97
C GLU A 192 0.10 -6.57 3.75
N SER A 193 -0.76 -7.29 4.47
CA SER A 193 -0.73 -8.76 4.49
C SER A 193 -2.11 -9.40 4.41
N THR A 194 -3.19 -8.62 4.33
CA THR A 194 -4.55 -9.14 4.47
C THR A 194 -4.71 -9.88 5.80
N PHE A 195 -4.13 -9.32 6.86
CA PHE A 195 -4.05 -9.91 8.20
C PHE A 195 -3.35 -11.28 8.29
N ASN A 196 -2.47 -11.63 7.34
CA ASN A 196 -1.75 -12.90 7.35
C ASN A 196 -0.40 -12.78 8.09
N ALA A 197 -0.30 -13.38 9.27
CA ALA A 197 0.91 -13.42 10.09
C ALA A 197 2.11 -14.15 9.44
N ASN A 198 1.85 -15.00 8.44
CA ASN A 198 2.86 -15.74 7.69
C ASN A 198 3.18 -15.12 6.32
N ALA A 199 2.61 -13.96 5.99
CA ALA A 199 2.85 -13.29 4.71
C ALA A 199 4.34 -13.03 4.48
N HIS A 200 4.81 -13.32 3.27
CA HIS A 200 6.18 -13.07 2.86
C HIS A 200 6.19 -12.43 1.47
N SER A 201 6.73 -11.22 1.36
CA SER A 201 6.84 -10.53 0.07
C SER A 201 8.12 -10.91 -0.68
N LYS A 202 8.13 -10.70 -2.00
CA LYS A 202 9.35 -10.87 -2.82
C LYS A 202 10.49 -9.94 -2.40
N ALA A 203 10.17 -8.82 -1.74
CA ALA A 203 11.14 -7.87 -1.21
C ALA A 203 11.65 -8.24 0.20
N GLY A 204 11.21 -9.37 0.77
CA GLY A 204 11.64 -9.87 2.08
C GLY A 204 10.93 -9.23 3.28
N ALA A 205 9.80 -8.57 3.04
CA ALA A 205 8.89 -8.13 4.09
C ALA A 205 8.12 -9.33 4.66
N VAL A 206 7.93 -9.39 5.98
CA VAL A 206 7.36 -10.55 6.67
C VAL A 206 6.28 -10.17 7.66
N GLY A 207 5.27 -11.03 7.70
CA GLY A 207 4.21 -11.11 8.68
C GLY A 207 3.17 -10.00 8.58
N LEU A 208 2.43 -9.84 9.66
CA LEU A 208 1.20 -9.05 9.71
C LEU A 208 1.40 -7.60 9.22
N TRP A 209 2.50 -7.00 9.67
CA TRP A 209 2.86 -5.61 9.45
C TRP A 209 3.90 -5.40 8.33
N GLN A 210 4.24 -6.47 7.60
CA GLN A 210 5.21 -6.47 6.50
C GLN A 210 6.53 -5.75 6.81
N PHE A 211 7.15 -6.09 7.94
CA PHE A 211 8.47 -5.57 8.27
C PHE A 211 9.55 -6.14 7.33
N ILE A 212 10.25 -5.26 6.62
CA ILE A 212 11.54 -5.61 6.00
C ILE A 212 12.58 -5.85 7.10
N ARG A 213 13.54 -6.74 6.84
CA ARG A 213 14.50 -7.19 7.87
C ARG A 213 15.33 -6.06 8.49
N SER A 214 15.74 -5.08 7.69
CA SER A 214 16.53 -3.94 8.17
C SER A 214 15.78 -3.10 9.21
N THR A 215 14.55 -2.70 8.90
CA THR A 215 13.68 -1.96 9.82
C THR A 215 13.26 -2.83 10.99
N GLY A 216 12.88 -4.08 10.74
CA GLY A 216 12.43 -5.01 11.77
C GLY A 216 13.48 -5.21 12.87
N LYS A 217 14.77 -5.31 12.54
CA LYS A 217 15.85 -5.48 13.53
C LYS A 217 15.97 -4.33 14.54
N GLN A 218 15.41 -3.16 14.26
CA GLN A 218 15.42 -2.02 15.19
C GLN A 218 14.38 -2.20 16.31
N TYR A 219 13.38 -3.06 16.10
CA TYR A 219 12.23 -3.21 17.00
C TYR A 219 11.94 -4.66 17.42
N LEU A 220 12.51 -5.64 16.70
CA LEU A 220 12.18 -7.07 16.77
C LEU A 220 13.44 -7.94 16.78
N THR A 221 13.33 -9.12 17.39
CA THR A 221 14.39 -10.12 17.33
C THR A 221 14.29 -10.91 16.02
N ILE A 222 15.31 -10.81 15.18
CA ILE A 222 15.36 -11.49 13.88
C ILE A 222 16.70 -12.23 13.73
N THR A 223 16.70 -13.50 14.10
CA THR A 223 17.82 -14.46 13.98
C THR A 223 17.43 -15.59 13.00
N ARG A 224 18.29 -16.62 12.86
CA ARG A 224 17.97 -17.79 12.02
C ARG A 224 16.89 -18.68 12.64
N GLY A 225 16.82 -18.76 13.97
CA GLY A 225 15.88 -19.62 14.70
C GLY A 225 14.66 -18.89 15.28
N ARG A 226 14.64 -17.55 15.20
CA ARG A 226 13.55 -16.72 15.74
C ARG A 226 13.35 -15.51 14.85
N ASP A 227 12.12 -15.30 14.40
CA ASP A 227 11.76 -14.16 13.56
C ASP A 227 10.45 -13.56 14.07
N ASP A 228 10.56 -12.61 15.01
CA ASP A 228 9.43 -11.99 15.70
C ASP A 228 8.50 -11.22 14.75
N ARG A 229 8.88 -11.03 13.48
CA ARG A 229 7.99 -10.46 12.45
C ARG A 229 6.76 -11.33 12.19
N ARG A 230 6.86 -12.64 12.46
CA ARG A 230 5.75 -13.60 12.31
C ARG A 230 4.83 -13.64 13.53
N ASP A 231 5.25 -13.09 14.66
CA ASP A 231 4.40 -13.01 15.85
C ASP A 231 3.50 -11.77 15.73
N PRO A 232 2.16 -11.92 15.66
CA PRO A 232 1.25 -10.79 15.48
C PRO A 232 1.37 -9.72 16.57
N LEU A 233 1.58 -10.11 17.83
CA LEU A 233 1.58 -9.18 18.96
C LEU A 233 2.91 -8.45 19.07
N LEU A 234 4.03 -9.15 18.92
CA LEU A 234 5.36 -8.52 18.90
C LEU A 234 5.49 -7.60 17.68
N ALA A 235 5.05 -8.04 16.50
CA ALA A 235 5.05 -7.22 15.30
C ALA A 235 4.15 -5.98 15.46
N THR A 236 3.02 -6.09 16.15
CA THR A 236 2.14 -4.93 16.43
C THR A 236 2.80 -3.93 17.36
N LYS A 237 3.44 -4.39 18.45
CA LYS A 237 4.21 -3.50 19.35
C LYS A 237 5.33 -2.78 18.60
N ALA A 238 6.04 -3.50 17.74
CA ALA A 238 7.06 -2.90 16.88
C ALA A 238 6.49 -1.87 15.90
N ALA A 239 5.35 -2.17 15.26
CA ALA A 239 4.67 -1.24 14.35
C ALA A 239 4.21 0.02 15.07
N ALA A 240 3.61 -0.12 16.26
CA ALA A 240 3.18 1.00 17.08
C ALA A 240 4.36 1.93 17.42
N ARG A 241 5.49 1.36 17.87
CA ARG A 241 6.72 2.14 18.14
C ARG A 241 7.26 2.83 16.90
N LEU A 242 7.31 2.15 15.75
CA LEU A 242 7.78 2.74 14.50
C LEU A 242 6.87 3.89 14.04
N LEU A 243 5.55 3.69 14.07
CA LEU A 243 4.56 4.71 13.69
C LEU A 243 4.66 5.92 14.62
N ARG A 244 4.82 5.67 15.93
CA ARG A 244 5.00 6.73 16.92
C ARG A 244 6.27 7.55 16.67
N HIS A 245 7.41 6.89 16.44
CA HIS A 245 8.66 7.58 16.08
C HIS A 245 8.55 8.37 14.77
N ASN A 246 7.79 7.88 13.79
CA ASN A 246 7.55 8.61 12.55
C ASN A 246 6.67 9.85 12.81
N TYR A 247 5.64 9.72 13.65
CA TYR A 247 4.78 10.85 14.04
C TYR A 247 5.57 11.90 14.82
N GLU A 248 6.37 11.52 15.79
CA GLU A 248 7.21 12.45 16.56
C GLU A 248 8.19 13.23 15.67
N ALA A 249 8.69 12.60 14.61
CA ALA A 249 9.59 13.25 13.66
C ALA A 249 8.88 14.16 12.63
N LEU A 250 7.61 13.90 12.31
CA LEU A 250 6.92 14.52 11.18
C LEU A 250 5.70 15.37 11.60
N GLY A 251 5.23 15.26 12.84
CA GLY A 251 4.10 15.98 13.41
C GLY A 251 2.73 15.63 12.80
N SER A 252 2.64 14.61 11.94
CA SER A 252 1.43 14.31 11.18
C SER A 252 1.27 12.81 10.94
N TRP A 253 0.11 12.25 11.31
CA TRP A 253 -0.18 10.82 11.09
C TRP A 253 -0.22 10.43 9.61
N PRO A 254 -0.83 11.21 8.70
CA PRO A 254 -0.69 10.99 7.26
C PRO A 254 0.78 10.86 6.81
N LEU A 255 1.66 11.78 7.23
CA LEU A 255 3.08 11.72 6.88
C LEU A 255 3.78 10.51 7.54
N ALA A 256 3.40 10.16 8.76
CA ALA A 256 3.94 9.00 9.47
C ALA A 256 3.64 7.67 8.76
N ILE A 257 2.45 7.52 8.16
CA ILE A 257 2.10 6.35 7.33
C ILE A 257 2.92 6.34 6.03
N VAL A 258 3.06 7.50 5.36
CA VAL A 258 3.90 7.58 4.16
C VAL A 258 5.34 7.18 4.50
N ALA A 259 5.84 7.59 5.68
CA ALA A 259 7.17 7.24 6.17
C ALA A 259 7.31 5.74 6.48
N TYR A 260 6.24 5.12 6.99
CA TYR A 260 6.18 3.69 7.23
C TYR A 260 6.43 2.91 5.92
N ASN A 261 5.83 3.35 4.81
CA ASN A 261 5.93 2.69 3.51
C ASN A 261 7.22 3.01 2.73
N HIS A 262 7.73 4.24 2.83
CA HIS A 262 8.83 4.72 1.99
C HIS A 262 10.15 4.97 2.73
N GLY A 263 10.16 4.78 4.04
CA GLY A 263 11.26 5.17 4.90
C GLY A 263 11.25 6.67 5.21
N ARG A 264 11.61 7.02 6.45
CA ARG A 264 11.59 8.39 6.97
C ARG A 264 12.56 9.33 6.22
N GLU A 265 13.77 8.87 5.92
CA GLU A 265 14.80 9.67 5.25
C GLU A 265 14.37 10.11 3.84
N GLY A 266 13.60 9.27 3.15
CA GLY A 266 13.07 9.57 1.83
C GLY A 266 12.03 10.70 1.82
N ILE A 267 11.37 10.95 2.96
CA ILE A 267 10.39 12.04 3.10
C ILE A 267 11.06 13.33 3.51
N LEU A 268 11.97 13.27 4.50
CA LEU A 268 12.73 14.44 4.95
C LEU A 268 13.57 15.03 3.80
N THR A 269 14.14 14.18 2.94
CA THR A 269 14.95 14.62 1.79
C THR A 269 14.09 15.07 0.60
N ALA A 270 12.89 14.50 0.41
CA ALA A 270 12.04 14.81 -0.76
C ALA A 270 11.13 16.03 -0.58
N GLY A 271 11.06 16.62 0.62
CA GLY A 271 10.25 17.79 0.96
C GLY A 271 8.83 17.75 0.39
N HIS A 272 7.86 17.14 1.07
CA HIS A 272 6.41 17.13 0.76
C HIS A 272 5.95 16.82 -0.70
N ARG A 273 6.84 16.52 -1.65
CA ARG A 273 6.55 16.50 -3.10
C ARG A 273 6.15 15.14 -3.67
N ARG A 274 5.96 14.11 -2.85
CA ARG A 274 5.52 12.79 -3.34
C ARG A 274 4.00 12.65 -3.17
N PRO A 275 3.22 12.70 -4.26
CA PRO A 275 1.80 12.41 -4.17
C PRO A 275 1.61 10.98 -3.68
N VAL A 276 0.74 10.83 -2.69
CA VAL A 276 0.33 9.53 -2.15
C VAL A 276 -0.38 8.77 -3.27
N ARG A 277 0.33 7.85 -3.93
CA ARG A 277 -0.15 7.16 -5.15
C ARG A 277 -1.29 6.16 -4.89
N ARG A 278 -1.46 5.75 -3.65
CA ARG A 278 -2.63 5.03 -3.14
C ARG A 278 -3.04 5.78 -1.88
N PRO A 279 -4.17 6.51 -1.83
CA PRO A 279 -4.66 7.09 -0.59
C PRO A 279 -4.64 5.97 0.46
N PRO A 280 -4.16 6.25 1.66
CA PRO A 280 -3.93 5.16 2.59
C PRO A 280 -5.31 4.61 2.97
N LEU A 281 -5.43 3.29 2.89
CA LEU A 281 -6.66 2.52 3.07
C LEU A 281 -7.45 2.81 4.34
N TRP A 282 -6.88 3.50 5.33
CA TRP A 282 -7.63 3.92 6.52
C TRP A 282 -8.83 4.80 6.15
N LEU A 283 -8.79 5.57 5.05
CA LEU A 283 -9.94 6.30 4.50
C LEU A 283 -11.08 5.35 4.09
N CYS A 284 -10.75 4.12 3.71
CA CYS A 284 -11.69 3.10 3.28
C CYS A 284 -12.16 2.20 4.42
N LEU A 285 -11.39 2.07 5.50
CA LEU A 285 -11.56 1.00 6.49
C LEU A 285 -12.33 1.37 7.75
N GLN A 286 -12.60 2.66 7.98
CA GLN A 286 -13.34 3.06 9.17
C GLN A 286 -14.75 2.45 9.21
N GLU A 287 -15.44 2.43 8.06
CA GLU A 287 -16.75 1.79 7.88
C GLU A 287 -16.73 0.27 8.13
N LEU A 288 -15.63 -0.40 7.81
CA LEU A 288 -15.49 -1.86 7.97
C LEU A 288 -15.07 -2.25 9.39
N LEU A 289 -14.23 -1.45 10.05
CA LEU A 289 -13.78 -1.69 11.42
C LEU A 289 -14.87 -1.36 12.46
N CYS A 290 -15.81 -0.46 12.16
CA CYS A 290 -16.94 -0.13 13.04
C CYS A 290 -17.93 -1.28 13.28
N ARG A 291 -17.87 -2.38 12.50
CA ARG A 291 -18.69 -3.58 12.70
C ARG A 291 -18.08 -4.58 13.69
N VAL A 292 -16.86 -4.35 14.17
CA VAL A 292 -16.23 -5.17 15.20
C VAL A 292 -16.62 -4.59 16.55
N PRO A 293 -17.28 -5.35 17.44
CA PRO A 293 -17.73 -4.84 18.73
C PRO A 293 -16.54 -4.32 19.54
N ARG A 294 -16.55 -3.01 19.82
CA ARG A 294 -15.62 -2.41 20.78
C ARG A 294 -16.07 -2.86 22.17
N ARG A 295 -15.14 -3.36 23.00
CA ARG A 295 -15.43 -3.48 24.43
C ARG A 295 -15.77 -2.09 24.97
N PRO A 296 -16.80 -1.93 25.82
CA PRO A 296 -17.05 -0.66 26.46
C PRO A 296 -15.90 -0.37 27.43
N GLU A 297 -15.03 0.58 27.11
CA GLU A 297 -14.05 1.11 28.05
C GLU A 297 -14.56 2.43 28.63
N GLY A 298 -15.03 2.36 29.87
CA GLY A 298 -15.05 3.51 30.76
C GLY A 298 -13.63 3.79 31.25
N ARG A 299 -13.01 4.85 30.74
CA ARG A 299 -12.09 5.70 31.51
C ARG A 299 -12.02 7.07 30.84
N PRO A 300 -12.32 8.16 31.57
CA PRO A 300 -12.17 9.51 31.03
C PRO A 300 -10.69 9.87 30.83
N ALA A 301 -10.44 10.61 29.75
CA ALA A 301 -9.13 11.16 29.40
C ALA A 301 -8.57 12.01 30.55
N LEU A 302 -7.31 11.77 30.93
CA LEU A 302 -6.59 12.62 31.87
C LEU A 302 -6.25 13.95 31.20
N PRO A 303 -6.42 15.10 31.88
CA PRO A 303 -6.03 16.39 31.33
C PRO A 303 -4.51 16.55 31.32
N HIS A 304 -4.00 17.13 30.23
CA HIS A 304 -2.61 17.53 30.07
C HIS A 304 -2.16 18.46 31.20
N ARG A 305 -1.10 18.10 31.93
CA ARG A 305 -0.38 19.04 32.82
C ARG A 305 0.61 19.88 32.02
N PRO A 306 0.60 21.22 32.13
CA PRO A 306 1.65 22.05 31.55
C PRO A 306 2.87 22.16 32.48
N GLY A 307 4.06 22.10 31.86
CA GLY A 307 5.28 22.84 32.22
C GLY A 307 5.81 22.76 33.64
N SER A 308 6.80 21.90 33.88
CA SER A 308 7.75 22.05 34.98
C SER A 308 8.81 23.10 34.65
N ALA A 309 8.86 24.19 35.43
CA ALA A 309 10.01 25.09 35.54
C ALA A 309 10.75 24.82 36.87
N PRO A 310 12.07 25.07 36.96
CA PRO A 310 12.89 24.59 38.06
C PRO A 310 12.94 25.60 39.23
N ARG A 311 12.91 25.09 40.47
CA ARG A 311 13.42 25.72 41.70
C ARG A 311 14.05 24.57 42.49
N GLY A 312 15.28 24.62 42.97
CA GLY A 312 15.93 25.71 43.73
C GLY A 312 16.18 25.17 45.14
N ALA A 313 17.46 25.08 45.50
CA ALA A 313 18.07 24.44 46.68
C ALA A 313 17.41 24.62 48.06
N HIS A 314 17.55 23.60 48.92
CA HIS A 314 17.98 23.63 50.35
C HIS A 314 18.29 22.15 50.76
N SER A 315 19.55 21.74 51.04
CA SER A 315 20.21 21.65 52.37
C SER A 315 19.27 21.10 53.47
N SER A 316 19.56 20.08 54.29
CA SER A 316 20.82 19.48 54.76
C SER A 316 20.49 18.24 55.63
N ALA A 317 21.54 17.47 55.93
CA ALA A 317 21.78 16.73 57.18
C ALA A 317 21.49 15.21 57.23
N THR A 318 22.60 14.48 57.10
CA THR A 318 23.12 13.43 58.02
C THR A 318 22.27 12.22 58.38
N ARG A 319 22.78 11.02 58.09
CA ARG A 319 23.54 10.14 59.04
C ARG A 319 23.37 8.68 58.64
N GLY A 320 24.45 7.89 58.74
CA GLY A 320 24.34 6.45 58.97
C GLY A 320 25.07 5.56 57.96
N GLU A 321 26.31 5.20 58.31
CA GLU A 321 27.16 4.20 57.68
C GLU A 321 26.51 2.81 57.60
N ARG A 322 26.92 2.00 56.60
CA ARG A 322 27.67 0.74 56.79
C ARG A 322 28.13 0.12 55.45
N ARG A 323 29.45 0.18 55.26
CA ARG A 323 30.34 -0.82 54.62
C ARG A 323 30.07 -2.21 55.30
N ALA A 324 30.32 -3.40 54.77
CA ALA A 324 31.14 -3.98 53.71
C ALA A 324 30.65 -5.47 53.58
N LEU A 325 30.91 -6.34 52.59
CA LEU A 325 32.15 -6.95 52.12
C LEU A 325 31.76 -8.02 51.07
N ARG A 326 32.50 -8.09 49.96
CA ARG A 326 32.74 -9.32 49.16
C ARG A 326 34.06 -9.94 49.67
N PRO A 327 34.34 -11.26 49.54
CA PRO A 327 34.86 -11.83 48.28
C PRO A 327 34.60 -13.36 48.01
N PRO A 328 35.04 -13.90 46.84
CA PRO A 328 34.89 -15.29 46.35
C PRO A 328 36.22 -16.08 46.58
N PRO A 329 36.74 -17.06 45.76
CA PRO A 329 36.22 -17.94 44.68
C PRO A 329 36.71 -19.43 44.77
N THR A 330 36.22 -20.34 43.90
CA THR A 330 36.90 -21.58 43.42
C THR A 330 36.18 -22.05 42.13
N GLY A 331 36.72 -22.71 41.09
CA GLY A 331 38.03 -23.25 40.73
C GLY A 331 37.86 -24.08 39.43
N ARG A 332 38.88 -24.09 38.55
CA ARG A 332 38.98 -24.62 37.17
C ARG A 332 38.81 -26.15 37.00
N ARG A 333 38.55 -26.60 35.75
CA ARG A 333 39.42 -27.52 34.92
C ARG A 333 38.75 -27.90 33.57
N THR A 334 39.29 -27.48 32.42
CA THR A 334 40.18 -28.18 31.43
C THR A 334 39.48 -29.01 30.33
N ARG A 335 39.92 -28.74 29.09
CA ARG A 335 39.71 -29.36 27.75
C ARG A 335 40.33 -30.79 27.66
N PRO A 336 40.09 -31.65 26.62
CA PRO A 336 40.53 -31.37 25.23
C PRO A 336 39.81 -32.03 24.03
N SER A 337 40.11 -31.43 22.84
CA SER A 337 40.33 -31.99 21.48
C SER A 337 39.37 -32.99 20.81
N GLY A 338 38.94 -32.64 19.58
CA GLY A 338 38.44 -33.58 18.56
C GLY A 338 37.91 -32.88 17.29
N VAL A 339 38.68 -32.93 16.21
CA VAL A 339 38.42 -32.58 14.78
C VAL A 339 38.96 -33.81 14.00
N PRO A 340 38.50 -34.24 12.79
CA PRO A 340 37.93 -33.48 11.66
C PRO A 340 36.75 -34.12 10.90
N GLY A 341 36.18 -33.36 9.93
CA GLY A 341 35.97 -33.91 8.59
C GLY A 341 34.73 -33.45 7.83
N SER A 342 34.97 -32.78 6.68
CA SER A 342 34.27 -32.95 5.39
C SER A 342 32.79 -32.54 5.32
N SER A 343 32.22 -31.88 4.31
CA SER A 343 32.59 -31.38 2.99
C SER A 343 31.37 -30.60 2.45
N GLY A 344 31.54 -29.78 1.41
CA GLY A 344 30.43 -29.41 0.53
C GLY A 344 29.99 -27.94 0.52
N GLY A 345 30.93 -27.00 0.43
CA GLY A 345 30.63 -25.64 -0.02
C GLY A 345 30.39 -25.62 -1.53
N ARG A 346 29.13 -25.49 -1.97
CA ARG A 346 28.79 -25.02 -3.33
C ARG A 346 28.29 -23.59 -3.24
N GLY A 347 29.13 -22.67 -3.72
CA GLY A 347 28.83 -21.27 -3.82
C GLY A 347 27.81 -20.97 -4.91
N TYR A 348 26.95 -19.99 -4.65
CA TYR A 348 26.28 -19.23 -5.71
C TYR A 348 26.76 -17.79 -5.64
N ARG A 349 27.48 -17.42 -6.71
CA ARG A 349 27.93 -16.06 -7.00
C ARG A 349 26.71 -15.15 -7.13
N ALA A 350 26.73 -14.05 -6.37
CA ALA A 350 25.83 -12.93 -6.55
C ALA A 350 26.15 -12.22 -7.88
N ALA A 351 25.25 -12.29 -8.85
CA ALA A 351 25.30 -11.46 -10.04
C ALA A 351 24.75 -10.06 -9.70
N HIS A 352 25.65 -9.11 -9.46
CA HIS A 352 25.34 -7.70 -9.44
C HIS A 352 24.89 -7.24 -10.83
N ARG A 353 23.64 -6.81 -10.99
CA ARG A 353 23.25 -5.91 -12.08
C ARG A 353 22.98 -4.52 -11.52
N ARG A 354 23.99 -3.66 -11.66
CA ARG A 354 23.89 -2.20 -11.53
C ARG A 354 23.05 -1.68 -12.70
N PHE A 355 21.98 -0.94 -12.42
CA PHE A 355 21.36 -0.07 -13.42
C PHE A 355 22.06 1.30 -13.40
N PRO A 356 22.41 1.88 -14.55
CA PRO A 356 23.14 3.15 -14.61
C PRO A 356 22.24 4.35 -14.36
N ALA A 357 22.82 5.33 -13.64
CA ALA A 357 22.25 6.65 -13.42
C ALA A 357 22.27 7.48 -14.72
N ALA A 358 21.14 8.07 -15.08
CA ALA A 358 21.02 9.08 -16.11
C ALA A 358 21.73 10.37 -15.63
N ARG A 359 22.77 10.82 -16.36
CA ARG A 359 23.32 12.16 -16.22
C ARG A 359 22.63 13.09 -17.22
N GLY A 360 22.24 14.25 -16.71
CA GLY A 360 21.57 15.31 -17.43
C GLY A 360 22.47 16.03 -18.43
N THR A 361 21.76 16.70 -19.31
CA THR A 361 22.14 17.66 -20.34
C THR A 361 23.06 18.77 -19.85
N GLY A 362 24.13 19.03 -20.61
CA GLY A 362 24.93 20.25 -20.56
C GLY A 362 24.93 20.93 -21.93
N THR A 363 24.65 22.22 -21.91
CA THR A 363 24.42 23.14 -23.02
C THR A 363 25.66 23.50 -23.86
N ARG A 364 25.43 23.63 -25.18
CA ARG A 364 25.90 24.66 -26.13
C ARG A 364 27.34 25.22 -25.97
N LYS A 365 28.17 25.01 -27.00
CA LYS A 365 29.11 26.03 -27.49
C LYS A 365 29.26 25.94 -29.02
N THR A 366 29.09 27.10 -29.62
CA THR A 366 29.24 27.46 -31.03
C THR A 366 30.70 27.39 -31.50
N GLY A 367 30.92 27.02 -32.76
CA GLY A 367 32.22 27.19 -33.42
C GLY A 367 32.22 26.62 -34.84
N GLY A 368 32.11 27.48 -35.84
CA GLY A 368 32.24 27.12 -37.25
C GLY A 368 33.69 27.07 -37.74
N LYS A 369 33.92 26.28 -38.79
CA LYS A 369 35.00 26.33 -39.82
C LYS A 369 34.59 25.30 -40.89
N ARG A 370 34.13 25.69 -42.08
CA ARG A 370 34.87 26.02 -43.32
C ARG A 370 35.76 24.88 -43.86
N GLY A 371 35.46 24.47 -45.11
CA GLY A 371 36.31 23.74 -46.08
C GLY A 371 36.45 22.24 -45.81
N SER A 372 36.52 21.33 -46.78
CA SER A 372 36.57 21.38 -48.24
C SER A 372 36.63 19.93 -48.75
N ASP A 373 36.19 19.72 -49.99
CA ASP A 373 36.56 18.65 -50.94
C ASP A 373 36.26 17.18 -50.61
N ALA A 374 35.26 16.62 -51.29
CA ALA A 374 35.38 15.63 -52.37
C ALA A 374 34.03 14.95 -52.64
#